data_AF-A0A1R1AS46-F1
#
_entry.id   AF-A0A1R1AS46-F1
#
_cell.length_a   1.000
_cell.length_b   1.000
_cell.length_c   1.000
_cell.angle_alpha   90.00
_cell.angle_beta   90.00
_cell.angle_gamma   90.00
#
_symmetry.space_group_name_H-M   'P 1'
#
loop_
_entity.id
_entity.type
_entity.pdbx_description
1 polymer ?
#
loop_
_entity_poly.entity_id
_entity_poly.type
_entity_poly.pdbx_seq_one_letter_code
_entity_poly.pdbx_strand_id
1 'polypeptide(L)'
;MIYKGIFLAFVIIQNIYLLITQPDKYKLWISVFNISVGTLMTLMAVFYYFDAYKPKVGPVGNGPKPDLILTNFLGMIVTGGCFIIIGLIGVHIKRKLKHKK
;
A
#
# COMPACT_ATOMS: atom_id res chain seq x y z
N MET A 1 -1.83 -14.78 -8.69
CA MET A 1 -2.20 -13.58 -7.90
C MET A 1 -2.30 -13.86 -6.41
N ILE A 2 -2.88 -14.98 -5.97
CA ILE A 2 -3.08 -15.35 -4.54
C ILE A 2 -1.79 -15.23 -3.70
N TYR A 3 -0.67 -15.78 -4.19
CA TYR A 3 0.62 -15.72 -3.47
C TYR A 3 1.17 -14.31 -3.24
N LYS A 4 0.89 -13.36 -4.15
CA LYS A 4 1.35 -11.97 -4.01
C LYS A 4 0.56 -11.23 -2.92
N GLY A 5 -0.74 -11.49 -2.82
CA GLY A 5 -1.61 -10.92 -1.79
C GLY A 5 -1.28 -11.42 -0.39
N ILE A 6 -1.02 -12.73 -0.24
CA ILE A 6 -0.62 -13.33 1.03
C ILE A 6 0.71 -12.75 1.54
N PHE A 7 1.69 -12.60 0.64
CA PHE A 7 2.97 -11.99 0.99
C PHE A 7 2.82 -10.54 1.46
N LEU A 8 2.00 -9.75 0.75
CA LEU A 8 1.69 -8.36 1.13
C LEU A 8 1.02 -8.28 2.50
N ALA A 9 0.02 -9.13 2.75
CA ALA A 9 -0.66 -9.19 4.03
C ALA A 9 0.31 -9.57 5.16
N PHE A 10 1.20 -10.53 4.93
CA PHE A 10 2.23 -10.92 5.89
C PHE A 10 3.16 -9.73 6.24
N VAL A 11 3.63 -8.97 5.25
CA VAL A 11 4.47 -7.79 5.47
C VAL A 11 3.74 -6.71 6.29
N ILE A 12 2.46 -6.48 6.01
CA ILE A 12 1.62 -5.53 6.77
C ILE A 12 1.49 -5.98 8.23
N ILE A 13 1.18 -7.25 8.47
CA ILE A 13 1.04 -7.82 9.81
C ILE A 13 2.36 -7.72 10.59
N GLN A 14 3.50 -8.04 9.94
CA GLN A 14 4.83 -7.92 10.57
C GLN A 14 5.15 -6.48 10.99
N ASN A 15 4.81 -5.49 10.14
CA ASN A 15 5.01 -4.08 10.49
C ASN A 15 4.15 -3.68 11.70
N ILE A 16 2.87 -4.06 11.71
CA ILE A 16 1.95 -3.77 12.83
C ILE A 16 2.46 -4.46 14.11
N TYR A 17 2.88 -5.71 14.02
CA TYR A 17 3.40 -6.48 15.15
C TYR A 17 4.62 -5.80 15.78
N LEU A 18 5.58 -5.35 14.96
CA LEU A 18 6.77 -4.62 15.44
C LEU A 18 6.40 -3.28 16.10
N LEU A 19 5.44 -2.56 15.50
CA LEU A 19 4.91 -1.30 16.03
C LEU A 19 4.28 -1.46 17.42
N ILE A 20 3.56 -2.55 17.65
CA ILE A 20 2.86 -2.82 18.92
C ILE A 20 3.83 -3.38 19.97
N THR A 21 4.64 -4.37 19.60
CA THR A 21 5.44 -5.12 20.58
C THR A 21 6.78 -4.48 20.91
N GLN A 22 7.40 -3.79 19.95
CA GLN A 22 8.74 -3.22 20.08
C GLN A 22 8.85 -1.82 19.47
N PRO A 23 8.02 -0.84 19.92
CA PRO A 23 7.97 0.50 19.35
C PRO A 23 9.31 1.25 19.43
N ASP A 24 10.15 0.94 20.44
CA ASP A 24 11.47 1.55 20.60
C ASP A 24 12.45 1.16 19.49
N LYS A 25 12.39 -0.11 19.04
CA LYS A 25 13.26 -0.66 18.00
C LYS A 25 12.78 -0.31 16.60
N TYR A 26 11.53 0.13 16.44
CA TYR A 26 10.98 0.53 15.15
C TYR A 26 11.74 1.75 14.59
N LYS A 27 12.47 1.57 13.49
CA LYS A 27 13.34 2.63 12.94
C LYS A 27 12.52 3.64 12.14
N LEU A 28 12.87 4.92 12.26
CA LEU A 28 12.19 6.00 11.50
C LEU A 28 12.23 5.74 9.99
N TRP A 29 13.35 5.21 9.48
CA TRP A 29 13.50 4.92 8.06
C TRP A 29 12.50 3.87 7.55
N ILE A 30 12.07 2.92 8.40
CA ILE A 30 11.01 1.96 8.05
C ILE A 30 9.68 2.68 7.86
N SER A 31 9.36 3.67 8.70
CA SER A 31 8.17 4.51 8.50
C SER A 31 8.22 5.25 7.17
N VAL A 32 9.36 5.88 6.86
CA VAL A 32 9.55 6.64 5.61
C VAL A 32 9.44 5.72 4.39
N PHE A 33 10.02 4.53 4.48
CA PHE A 33 9.91 3.49 3.45
C PHE A 33 8.44 3.09 3.23
N ASN A 34 7.70 2.78 4.30
CA ASN A 34 6.29 2.41 4.22
C ASN A 34 5.43 3.53 3.59
N ILE A 35 5.64 4.79 3.98
CA ILE A 35 4.95 5.92 3.35
C ILE A 35 5.26 5.97 1.85
N SER A 36 6.54 5.89 1.49
CA SER A 36 6.98 5.99 0.09
C SER A 36 6.40 4.87 -0.78
N VAL A 37 6.46 3.62 -0.29
CA VAL A 37 5.89 2.46 -0.99
C VAL A 37 4.37 2.59 -1.11
N GLY A 38 3.69 3.00 -0.04
CA GLY A 38 2.24 3.21 -0.06
C GLY A 38 1.82 4.26 -1.08
N THR A 39 2.52 5.41 -1.12
CA THR A 39 2.28 6.47 -2.11
C THR A 39 2.53 5.98 -3.53
N LEU A 40 3.64 5.29 -3.79
CA LEU A 40 3.93 4.72 -5.12
C LEU A 40 2.86 3.73 -5.57
N MET A 41 2.40 2.84 -4.67
CA MET A 41 1.33 1.90 -4.98
C MET A 41 0.02 2.60 -5.31
N THR A 42 -0.36 3.63 -4.55
CA THR A 42 -1.56 4.43 -4.81
C THR A 42 -1.47 5.14 -6.16
N LEU A 43 -0.33 5.75 -6.50
CA LEU A 43 -0.11 6.39 -7.80
C LEU A 43 -0.18 5.38 -8.94
N MET A 44 0.46 4.22 -8.79
CA MET A 44 0.38 3.14 -9.77
C MET A 44 -1.06 2.65 -9.97
N ALA A 45 -1.85 2.54 -8.90
CA ALA A 45 -3.26 2.15 -8.98
C ALA A 45 -4.04 3.12 -9.88
N VAL A 46 -3.86 4.43 -9.66
CA VAL A 46 -4.48 5.48 -10.47
C VAL A 46 -4.03 5.40 -11.92
N PHE A 47 -2.72 5.29 -12.18
CA PHE A 47 -2.20 5.18 -13.54
C PHE A 47 -2.73 3.95 -14.28
N TYR A 48 -2.78 2.78 -13.62
CA TYR A 48 -3.34 1.56 -14.22
C TYR A 48 -4.84 1.67 -14.47
N TYR A 49 -5.57 2.33 -13.58
CA TYR A 49 -6.98 2.60 -13.78
C TYR A 49 -7.18 3.45 -15.04
N PHE A 50 -6.48 4.59 -15.15
CA PHE A 50 -6.56 5.45 -16.34
C PHE A 50 -6.15 4.72 -17.63
N ASP A 51 -5.07 3.94 -17.59
CA ASP A 51 -4.60 3.19 -18.75
C ASP A 51 -5.56 2.09 -19.20
N ALA A 52 -6.30 1.50 -18.26
CA ALA A 52 -7.31 0.50 -18.56
C ALA A 52 -8.53 1.07 -19.32
N TYR A 53 -8.87 2.34 -19.08
CA TYR A 53 -10.00 3.04 -19.72
C TYR A 53 -9.61 3.90 -20.93
N LYS A 54 -8.34 3.99 -21.29
CA LYS A 54 -7.94 4.65 -22.55
C LYS A 54 -8.61 3.96 -23.74
N PRO A 55 -9.06 4.70 -24.77
CA PRO A 55 -9.61 4.11 -25.97
C PRO A 55 -8.55 3.24 -26.64
N LYS A 56 -8.82 1.93 -26.73
CA LYS A 56 -7.94 0.96 -27.38
C LYS A 56 -8.48 0.64 -28.76
N VAL A 57 -7.62 0.70 -29.78
CA VAL A 57 -7.92 0.13 -31.10
C VAL A 57 -7.62 -1.37 -31.03
N GLY A 58 -8.65 -2.21 -31.09
CA GLY A 58 -8.53 -3.65 -30.99
C GLY A 58 -9.78 -4.39 -31.50
N PRO A 59 -9.72 -5.73 -31.64
CA PRO A 59 -10.84 -6.51 -32.16
C PRO A 59 -12.12 -6.29 -31.34
N VAL A 60 -13.23 -6.08 -32.03
CA VAL A 60 -14.55 -5.84 -31.42
C VAL A 60 -14.89 -7.04 -30.51
N GLY A 61 -15.12 -6.79 -29.22
CA GLY A 61 -15.44 -7.83 -28.23
C GLY A 61 -14.34 -8.13 -27.20
N ASN A 62 -13.10 -7.64 -27.39
CA ASN A 62 -12.02 -7.78 -26.41
C ASN A 62 -11.93 -6.57 -25.45
N GLY A 63 -13.09 -6.08 -25.03
CA GLY A 63 -13.20 -4.92 -24.14
C GLY A 63 -12.58 -5.16 -22.76
N PRO A 64 -12.17 -4.08 -22.06
CA PRO A 64 -11.68 -4.19 -20.68
C PRO A 64 -12.74 -4.85 -19.79
N LYS A 65 -12.35 -5.81 -18.95
CA LYS A 65 -13.23 -6.44 -17.95
C LYS A 65 -13.40 -5.48 -16.76
N PRO A 66 -14.53 -4.78 -16.61
CA PRO A 66 -14.66 -3.70 -15.63
C PRO A 66 -14.50 -4.20 -14.20
N ASP A 67 -15.06 -5.36 -13.87
CA ASP A 67 -14.98 -5.94 -12.52
C ASP A 67 -13.54 -6.22 -12.08
N LEU A 68 -12.71 -6.74 -12.99
CA LEU A 68 -11.32 -7.05 -12.69
C LEU A 68 -10.48 -5.77 -12.51
N ILE A 69 -10.74 -4.75 -13.32
CA ILE A 69 -10.06 -3.45 -13.22
C ILE A 69 -10.39 -2.78 -11.90
N LEU A 70 -11.68 -2.73 -11.55
CA LEU A 70 -12.13 -2.13 -10.31
C LEU A 70 -11.61 -2.89 -9.08
N THR A 71 -11.63 -4.22 -9.11
CA THR A 71 -11.13 -5.06 -8.00
C THR A 71 -9.63 -4.83 -7.78
N ASN A 72 -8.83 -4.79 -8.85
CA ASN A 72 -7.39 -4.53 -8.75
C ASN A 72 -7.11 -3.10 -8.28
N PHE A 73 -7.88 -2.13 -8.76
CA PHE A 73 -7.76 -0.74 -8.32
C PHE A 73 -8.05 -0.59 -6.83
N LEU A 74 -9.19 -1.11 -6.37
CA LEU A 74 -9.55 -1.11 -4.94
C LEU A 74 -8.50 -1.84 -4.10
N GLY A 75 -8.04 -3.02 -4.55
CA GLY A 75 -7.00 -3.77 -3.87
C GLY A 75 -5.70 -2.99 -3.70
N MET A 76 -5.23 -2.32 -4.75
CA MET A 76 -4.01 -1.51 -4.69
C MET A 76 -4.17 -0.23 -3.86
N ILE A 77 -5.32 0.44 -3.95
CA ILE A 77 -5.64 1.64 -3.16
C ILE A 77 -5.67 1.30 -1.67
N VAL A 78 -6.39 0.24 -1.29
CA VAL A 78 -6.51 -0.20 0.12
C VAL A 78 -5.14 -0.60 0.65
N THR A 79 -4.38 -1.40 -0.10
CA THR A 79 -3.05 -1.86 0.31
C THR A 79 -2.09 -0.68 0.46
N GLY A 80 -2.04 0.24 -0.50
CA GLY A 80 -1.22 1.45 -0.43
C GLY A 80 -1.61 2.34 0.75
N GLY A 81 -2.92 2.50 1.00
CA GLY A 81 -3.44 3.21 2.16
C GLY A 81 -2.99 2.62 3.49
N CYS A 82 -3.01 1.29 3.63
CA CYS A 82 -2.50 0.62 4.84
C CYS A 82 -1.03 0.95 5.11
N PHE A 83 -0.17 0.91 4.09
CA PHE A 83 1.25 1.26 4.23
C PHE A 83 1.46 2.72 4.66
N ILE A 84 0.70 3.65 4.08
CA ILE A 84 0.76 5.06 4.47
C ILE A 84 0.36 5.23 5.94
N ILE A 85 -0.77 4.64 6.36
CA ILE A 85 -1.26 4.74 7.75
C ILE A 85 -0.23 4.17 8.73
N ILE A 86 0.31 2.97 8.46
CA ILE A 86 1.33 2.32 9.28
C ILE A 86 2.57 3.21 9.42
N GLY A 87 3.03 3.79 8.30
CA GLY A 87 4.17 4.69 8.32
C GLY A 87 3.92 5.97 9.12
N LEU A 88 2.74 6.58 8.99
CA LEU A 88 2.36 7.76 9.78
C LEU A 88 2.29 7.46 11.28
N ILE A 89 1.68 6.33 11.67
CA ILE A 89 1.64 5.87 13.06
C ILE A 89 3.06 5.66 13.59
N GLY A 90 3.94 5.03 12.80
CA GLY A 90 5.34 4.82 13.18
C GLY A 90 6.11 6.11 13.41
N VAL A 91 5.91 7.14 12.58
CA VAL A 91 6.50 8.47 12.83
C VAL A 91 5.95 9.08 14.13
N HIS A 92 4.63 9.00 14.34
CA HIS A 92 3.99 9.55 15.52
C HIS A 92 4.49 8.92 16.83
N ILE A 93 4.56 7.59 16.88
CA ILE A 93 5.05 6.85 18.05
C ILE A 93 6.52 7.18 18.33
N LYS A 94 7.37 7.23 17.29
CA LYS A 94 8.80 7.58 17.46
C LYS A 94 8.99 8.98 18.03
N ARG A 95 8.21 9.97 17.56
CA ARG A 95 8.22 11.34 18.10
C ARG A 95 7.83 11.34 19.58
N LYS A 96 6.75 10.63 19.93
CA LYS A 96 6.28 10.52 21.33
C LYS A 96 7.33 9.88 22.24
N LEU A 97 8.05 8.85 21.77
CA LEU A 97 9.14 8.22 22.53
C LEU A 97 10.35 9.14 22.70
N LYS A 98 10.70 9.94 21.70
CA LYS A 98 11.80 10.93 21.79
C LYS A 98 11.50 12.00 22.84
N HIS A 99 10.26 12.45 22.98
CA HIS A 99 9.86 13.45 23.97
C HIS A 99 9.70 12.92 25.39
N LYS A 100 9.67 11.59 25.59
CA LYS A 100 9.63 10.96 26.91
C LYS A 100 11.01 10.66 27.51
N LYS A 101 12.08 10.78 26.71
CA LYS A 101 13.47 10.65 27.15
C LYS A 101 14.06 12.03 27.36
#